data_AF-A0A1I2JUL7-F1
#
_entry.id   AF-A0A1I2JUL7-F1
#
_cell.length_a   1.000
_cell.length_b   1.000
_cell.length_c   1.000
_cell.angle_alpha   90.00
_cell.angle_beta   90.00
_cell.angle_gamma   90.00
#
_symmetry.space_group_name_H-M   'P 1'
#
loop_
_entity.id
_entity.type
_entity.pdbx_description
1 polymer ?
#
loop_
_entity_poly.entity_id
_entity_poly.type
_entity_poly.pdbx_seq_one_letter_code
_entity_poly.pdbx_strand_id
1 'polypeptide(L)'
;MGKRTDNNNTRQLRRKKLRRRKIAVLILALCFILGCTLAALKLSSNHSKNEEISDESKVAVDENKESQEPVKEEPEMKEVREEILLTFAGDCTLGTDTKFGYAGSLPAMFENQNKNYSYFFKNVYDIFSNDDYTLVNLETPLTDATVKADKGSGTVYHFKGPKDYINILTSSSIDGVSIANNHMNDYGKQGLTDTVETLSSNKVDFCGKNYKIEKEIKGTKFLFLGYEGWSFNNELKNQISNDIKEGKNNGSIVIPYFHWGIEKQYQPYDVQINLAHFSIDEGADMVIGSHPHVIQSLENYNNKLIVYSLGNFSFGGNFNPSDKRTFILQTNIKTLNGALDAINYKVIPASISSVDYKNDYAPTPMTGDNKVQLLNKLNSLSPSLNGKISDEFFSMQ
;
A
#
# COMPACT_ATOMS: atom_id res chain seq x y z
N MET A 1 -13.77 -51.26 -33.39
CA MET A 1 -12.53 -50.49 -33.11
C MET A 1 -12.38 -50.18 -31.61
N GLY A 2 -12.54 -51.16 -30.71
CA GLY A 2 -12.76 -50.92 -29.27
C GLY A 2 -11.88 -51.72 -28.29
N LYS A 3 -10.83 -52.43 -28.75
CA LYS A 3 -9.94 -53.22 -27.86
C LYS A 3 -8.54 -52.60 -27.63
N ARG A 4 -8.23 -51.44 -28.21
CA ARG A 4 -6.91 -50.77 -28.08
C ARG A 4 -6.86 -49.67 -27.01
N THR A 5 -7.99 -49.14 -26.55
CA THR A 5 -8.08 -48.02 -25.61
C THR A 5 -7.94 -48.46 -24.13
N ASP A 6 -8.50 -49.61 -23.75
CA ASP A 6 -8.44 -50.08 -22.36
C ASP A 6 -7.02 -50.47 -21.90
N ASN A 7 -6.19 -51.00 -22.80
CA ASN A 7 -4.86 -51.47 -22.43
C ASN A 7 -3.86 -50.33 -22.12
N ASN A 8 -4.12 -49.11 -22.62
CA ASN A 8 -3.30 -47.93 -22.38
C ASN A 8 -3.59 -47.28 -21.03
N ASN A 9 -4.87 -47.26 -20.59
CA ASN A 9 -5.25 -46.72 -19.28
C ASN A 9 -4.68 -47.56 -18.13
N THR A 10 -4.71 -48.89 -18.25
CA THR A 10 -4.17 -49.80 -17.23
C THR A 10 -2.65 -49.67 -17.07
N ARG A 11 -1.93 -49.40 -18.17
CA ARG A 11 -0.48 -49.14 -18.15
C ARG A 11 -0.13 -47.79 -17.52
N GLN A 12 -0.89 -46.73 -17.78
CA GLN A 12 -0.69 -45.43 -17.14
C GLN A 12 -0.97 -45.47 -15.63
N LEU A 13 -2.02 -46.17 -15.19
CA LEU A 13 -2.34 -46.33 -13.77
C LEU A 13 -1.25 -47.11 -13.01
N ARG A 14 -0.71 -48.18 -13.61
CA ARG A 14 0.45 -48.90 -13.05
C ARG A 14 1.68 -47.99 -12.91
N ARG A 15 1.99 -47.16 -13.92
CA ARG A 15 3.12 -46.20 -13.86
C ARG A 15 2.94 -45.14 -12.77
N LYS A 16 1.73 -44.58 -12.60
CA LYS A 16 1.42 -43.64 -11.51
C LYS A 16 1.57 -44.29 -10.13
N LYS A 17 1.12 -45.55 -9.96
CA LYS A 17 1.24 -46.31 -8.70
C LYS A 17 2.71 -46.62 -8.36
N LEU A 18 3.52 -47.00 -9.35
CA LEU A 18 4.97 -47.19 -9.20
C LEU A 18 5.70 -45.88 -8.85
N ARG A 19 5.33 -44.75 -9.47
CA ARG A 19 5.93 -43.44 -9.15
C ARG A 19 5.60 -42.98 -7.73
N ARG A 20 4.35 -43.17 -7.28
CA ARG A 20 3.95 -42.89 -5.89
C ARG A 20 4.70 -43.75 -4.88
N ARG A 21 4.92 -45.04 -5.16
CA ARG A 21 5.74 -45.92 -4.31
C ARG A 21 7.21 -45.47 -4.23
N LYS A 22 7.81 -45.05 -5.35
CA LYS A 22 9.18 -44.50 -5.36
C LYS A 22 9.30 -43.21 -4.55
N ILE A 23 8.33 -42.31 -4.64
CA ILE A 23 8.29 -41.06 -3.85
C ILE A 23 8.14 -41.38 -2.35
N ALA A 24 7.27 -42.33 -1.99
CA ALA A 24 7.10 -42.73 -0.59
C ALA A 24 8.39 -43.33 0.02
N VAL A 25 9.13 -44.14 -0.76
CA VAL A 25 10.43 -44.69 -0.32
C VAL A 25 11.49 -43.60 -0.16
N LEU A 26 11.51 -42.59 -1.05
CA LEU A 26 12.42 -41.44 -0.94
C LEU A 26 12.11 -40.58 0.30
N ILE A 27 10.83 -40.34 0.61
CA ILE A 27 10.42 -39.60 1.81
C ILE A 27 10.83 -40.37 3.08
N LEU A 28 10.60 -41.68 3.13
CA LEU A 28 11.02 -42.52 4.26
C LEU A 28 12.56 -42.52 4.46
N ALA A 29 13.33 -42.55 3.37
CA ALA A 29 14.78 -42.44 3.45
C ALA A 29 15.24 -41.06 3.96
N LEU A 30 14.59 -39.98 3.52
CA LEU A 30 14.86 -38.61 4.00
C LEU A 30 14.52 -38.45 5.49
N CYS A 31 13.38 -38.97 5.94
CA CYS A 31 13.00 -38.97 7.36
C CYS A 31 13.99 -39.78 8.21
N PHE A 32 14.51 -40.91 7.69
CA PHE A 32 15.51 -41.71 8.39
C PHE A 32 16.84 -40.96 8.53
N ILE A 33 17.32 -40.30 7.46
CA ILE A 33 18.53 -39.47 7.50
C ILE A 33 18.38 -38.32 8.51
N LEU A 34 17.23 -37.64 8.50
CA LEU A 34 16.94 -36.54 9.44
C LEU A 34 16.85 -37.03 10.89
N GLY A 35 16.34 -38.25 11.11
CA GLY A 35 16.32 -38.91 12.42
C GLY A 35 17.73 -39.25 12.92
N CYS A 36 18.60 -39.74 12.03
CA CYS A 36 19.99 -40.05 12.37
C CYS A 36 20.82 -38.79 12.69
N THR A 37 20.61 -37.68 11.99
CA THR A 37 21.31 -36.41 12.28
C THR A 37 20.87 -35.81 13.61
N LEU A 38 19.58 -35.85 13.94
CA LEU A 38 19.07 -35.41 15.24
C LEU A 38 19.57 -36.29 16.40
N ALA A 39 19.70 -37.60 16.18
CA ALA A 39 20.28 -38.51 17.17
C ALA A 39 21.79 -38.23 17.40
N ALA A 40 22.55 -37.96 16.34
CA ALA A 40 23.97 -37.61 16.43
C ALA A 40 24.21 -36.27 17.16
N LEU A 41 23.36 -35.26 16.94
CA LEU A 41 23.42 -33.99 17.67
C LEU A 41 23.14 -34.16 19.18
N LYS A 42 22.20 -35.05 19.54
CA LYS A 42 21.91 -35.38 20.95
C LYS A 42 23.08 -36.11 21.62
N LEU A 43 23.73 -37.02 20.91
CA LEU A 43 24.94 -37.74 21.37
C LEU A 43 26.15 -36.80 21.54
N SER A 44 26.29 -35.79 20.66
CA SER A 44 27.37 -34.79 20.77
C SER A 44 27.13 -33.80 21.92
N SER A 45 25.87 -33.49 22.25
CA SER A 45 25.54 -32.63 23.41
C SER A 45 25.72 -33.30 24.78
N ASN A 46 25.78 -34.64 24.82
CA ASN A 46 25.89 -35.42 26.06
C ASN A 46 27.32 -35.81 26.45
N HIS A 47 28.34 -35.34 25.70
CA HIS A 47 29.75 -35.72 25.95
C HIS A 47 30.65 -34.61 26.49
N SER A 48 30.10 -33.51 27.01
CA SER A 48 30.87 -32.54 27.79
C SER A 48 30.25 -32.32 29.18
N LYS A 49 30.40 -33.32 30.05
CA LYS A 49 30.39 -33.14 31.52
C LYS A 49 30.82 -34.45 32.19
N ASN A 50 32.05 -34.41 32.71
CA ASN A 50 32.59 -35.09 33.91
C ASN A 50 33.93 -35.79 33.64
N GLU A 51 34.98 -35.28 34.28
CA GLU A 51 35.98 -36.08 35.00
C GLU A 51 36.63 -35.20 36.08
N GLU A 52 36.52 -35.63 37.33
CA GLU A 52 37.27 -35.16 38.51
C GLU A 52 38.47 -36.10 38.74
N ILE A 53 39.54 -35.63 39.43
CA ILE A 53 40.10 -36.17 40.71
C ILE A 53 41.58 -35.73 40.96
N SER A 54 41.80 -35.17 42.18
CA SER A 54 42.99 -35.14 43.11
C SER A 54 44.43 -34.86 42.59
N ASP A 55 45.41 -34.29 43.32
CA ASP A 55 45.67 -34.12 44.75
C ASP A 55 46.80 -33.08 45.01
N GLU A 56 46.84 -32.55 46.24
CA GLU A 56 47.87 -31.80 47.00
C GLU A 56 49.08 -31.07 46.34
N SER A 57 49.26 -29.78 46.69
CA SER A 57 50.45 -29.29 47.43
C SER A 57 50.37 -27.80 47.81
N LYS A 58 50.90 -27.49 49.01
CA LYS A 58 50.94 -26.18 49.69
C LYS A 58 51.87 -25.18 49.01
N VAL A 59 51.42 -23.93 48.82
CA VAL A 59 52.24 -22.70 48.99
C VAL A 59 51.32 -21.54 49.41
N ALA A 60 51.77 -20.76 50.40
CA ALA A 60 51.12 -19.55 50.90
C ALA A 60 51.11 -18.42 49.86
N VAL A 61 50.19 -17.45 49.98
CA VAL A 61 50.40 -15.99 49.88
C VAL A 61 49.05 -15.24 49.79
N ASP A 62 48.97 -14.20 50.62
CA ASP A 62 48.21 -12.95 50.60
C ASP A 62 46.67 -12.86 50.52
N GLU A 63 46.21 -12.02 51.45
CA GLU A 63 44.94 -11.31 51.49
C GLU A 63 44.61 -10.64 50.16
N ASN A 64 43.40 -10.87 49.65
CA ASN A 64 42.70 -9.84 48.87
C ASN A 64 41.19 -9.96 49.05
N LYS A 65 40.60 -8.84 49.47
CA LYS A 65 39.16 -8.61 49.59
C LYS A 65 38.51 -8.70 48.20
N GLU A 66 37.65 -9.69 47.99
CA GLU A 66 36.67 -9.64 46.91
C GLU A 66 35.53 -8.69 47.33
N SER A 67 35.59 -7.47 46.80
CA SER A 67 34.44 -6.58 46.71
C SER A 67 33.43 -7.17 45.74
N GLN A 68 32.23 -7.49 46.21
CA GLN A 68 31.08 -7.76 45.35
C GLN A 68 30.71 -6.46 44.62
N GLU A 69 30.96 -6.41 43.31
CA GLU A 69 30.37 -5.37 42.47
C GLU A 69 28.85 -5.60 42.37
N PRO A 70 28.03 -4.54 42.49
CA PRO A 70 26.59 -4.67 42.33
C PRO A 70 26.27 -4.99 40.86
N VAL A 71 25.48 -6.03 40.65
CA VAL A 71 24.86 -6.34 39.36
C VAL A 71 24.09 -5.11 38.91
N LYS A 72 24.58 -4.43 37.85
CA LYS A 72 23.79 -3.39 37.17
C LYS A 72 22.57 -4.07 36.58
N GLU A 73 21.39 -3.81 37.15
CA GLU A 73 20.13 -4.07 36.46
C GLU A 73 20.18 -3.35 35.11
N GLU A 74 20.12 -4.12 34.02
CA GLU A 74 19.89 -3.54 32.69
C GLU A 74 18.57 -2.76 32.77
N PRO A 75 18.52 -1.50 32.31
CA PRO A 75 17.30 -0.72 32.38
C PRO A 75 16.22 -1.45 31.56
N GLU A 76 15.12 -1.81 32.21
CA GLU A 76 13.92 -2.31 31.53
C GLU A 76 13.53 -1.29 30.44
N MET A 77 13.70 -1.70 29.19
CA MET A 77 13.31 -0.88 28.06
C MET A 77 11.77 -0.79 28.08
N LYS A 78 11.24 0.37 28.48
CA LYS A 78 9.79 0.59 28.52
C LYS A 78 9.21 0.37 27.12
N GLU A 79 8.22 -0.52 27.03
CA GLU A 79 7.43 -0.69 25.81
C GLU A 79 6.84 0.65 25.36
N VAL A 80 7.15 1.06 24.14
CA VAL A 80 6.59 2.27 23.52
C VAL A 80 5.44 1.86 22.62
N ARG A 81 4.23 2.33 22.93
CA ARG A 81 3.03 2.11 22.12
C ARG A 81 2.60 3.41 21.46
N GLU A 82 2.43 3.38 20.15
CA GLU A 82 2.00 4.53 19.36
C GLU A 82 0.73 4.20 18.58
N GLU A 83 -0.08 5.22 18.36
CA GLU A 83 -1.19 5.21 17.40
C GLU A 83 -0.92 6.28 16.34
N ILE A 84 -0.84 5.84 15.08
CA ILE A 84 -0.50 6.68 13.92
C ILE A 84 -1.69 6.67 12.97
N LEU A 85 -2.24 7.85 12.70
CA LEU A 85 -3.38 8.03 11.83
C LEU A 85 -2.93 8.36 10.41
N LEU A 86 -3.07 7.40 9.50
CA LEU A 86 -2.79 7.59 8.08
C LEU A 86 -4.09 7.79 7.31
N THR A 87 -4.07 8.68 6.33
CA THR A 87 -5.21 8.94 5.45
C THR A 87 -4.87 8.73 3.99
N PHE A 88 -5.79 8.08 3.27
CA PHE A 88 -5.71 7.88 1.83
C PHE A 88 -6.97 8.40 1.15
N ALA A 89 -6.79 9.13 0.04
CA ALA A 89 -7.87 9.57 -0.82
C ALA A 89 -7.53 9.33 -2.29
N GLY A 90 -8.57 9.37 -3.12
CA GLY A 90 -8.52 8.94 -4.52
C GLY A 90 -7.81 9.90 -5.49
N ASP A 91 -8.20 9.80 -6.76
CA ASP A 91 -7.53 10.46 -7.88
C ASP A 91 -7.67 12.00 -7.82
N CYS A 92 -6.54 12.69 -7.68
CA CYS A 92 -6.44 14.15 -7.73
C CYS A 92 -5.81 14.58 -9.05
N THR A 93 -6.64 15.10 -9.96
CA THR A 93 -6.19 15.69 -11.22
C THR A 93 -6.19 17.22 -11.06
N LEU A 94 -5.10 17.78 -10.55
CA LEU A 94 -4.97 19.21 -10.28
C LEU A 94 -4.60 19.97 -11.56
N GLY A 95 -5.56 20.11 -12.46
CA GLY A 95 -5.34 20.74 -13.76
C GLY A 95 -6.46 20.45 -14.75
N THR A 96 -6.14 20.52 -16.03
CA THR A 96 -7.07 20.16 -17.12
C THR A 96 -6.29 19.68 -18.35
N ASP A 97 -7.00 19.03 -19.28
CA ASP A 97 -6.54 18.91 -20.65
C ASP A 97 -7.09 20.08 -21.47
N THR A 98 -6.27 20.62 -22.37
CA THR A 98 -6.64 21.55 -23.45
C THR A 98 -7.78 21.08 -24.36
N LYS A 99 -8.12 19.79 -24.38
CA LYS A 99 -9.28 19.23 -25.10
C LYS A 99 -10.60 19.57 -24.42
N PHE A 100 -10.59 19.89 -23.13
CA PHE A 100 -11.78 20.28 -22.40
C PHE A 100 -12.04 21.78 -22.50
N GLY A 101 -13.31 22.17 -22.48
CA GLY A 101 -13.69 23.58 -22.42
C GLY A 101 -13.18 24.22 -21.14
N TYR A 102 -12.68 25.46 -21.24
CA TYR A 102 -12.20 26.19 -20.06
C TYR A 102 -13.34 26.43 -19.06
N ALA A 103 -14.52 26.83 -19.54
CA ALA A 103 -15.68 27.04 -18.69
C ALA A 103 -16.06 25.74 -17.97
N GLY A 104 -16.00 25.77 -16.64
CA GLY A 104 -16.29 24.60 -15.79
C GLY A 104 -15.11 23.68 -15.54
N SER A 105 -13.90 24.01 -16.00
CA SER A 105 -12.66 23.29 -15.66
C SER A 105 -12.12 23.68 -14.28
N LEU A 106 -11.18 22.89 -13.73
CA LEU A 106 -10.51 23.21 -12.47
C LEU A 106 -9.79 24.57 -12.52
N PRO A 107 -9.03 24.91 -13.59
CA PRO A 107 -8.44 26.25 -13.70
C PRO A 107 -9.45 27.40 -13.73
N ALA A 108 -10.61 27.22 -14.37
CA ALA A 108 -11.66 28.23 -14.33
C ALA A 108 -12.28 28.34 -12.93
N MET A 109 -12.45 27.21 -12.24
CA MET A 109 -12.89 27.22 -10.85
C MET A 109 -11.88 27.90 -9.92
N PHE A 110 -10.57 27.72 -10.14
CA PHE A 110 -9.53 28.43 -9.40
C PHE A 110 -9.66 29.96 -9.53
N GLU A 111 -9.82 30.47 -10.76
CA GLU A 111 -10.06 31.91 -11.00
C GLU A 111 -11.35 32.40 -10.33
N ASN A 112 -12.45 31.64 -10.45
CA ASN A 112 -13.73 31.96 -9.82
C ASN A 112 -13.68 32.00 -8.29
N GLN A 113 -12.70 31.33 -7.69
CA GLN A 113 -12.45 31.33 -6.24
C GLN A 113 -11.38 32.35 -5.85
N ASN A 114 -11.15 33.37 -6.68
CA ASN A 114 -10.15 34.42 -6.47
C ASN A 114 -8.74 33.86 -6.27
N LYS A 115 -8.39 32.79 -7.00
CA LYS A 115 -7.09 32.10 -6.91
C LYS A 115 -6.79 31.56 -5.51
N ASN A 116 -7.82 31.15 -4.77
CA ASN A 116 -7.66 30.51 -3.46
C ASN A 116 -7.29 29.03 -3.60
N TYR A 117 -6.04 28.68 -3.33
CA TYR A 117 -5.54 27.30 -3.42
C TYR A 117 -6.24 26.34 -2.45
N SER A 118 -6.55 26.80 -1.24
CA SER A 118 -7.16 25.97 -0.18
C SER A 118 -8.61 25.57 -0.49
N TYR A 119 -9.24 26.20 -1.49
CA TYR A 119 -10.62 25.92 -1.87
C TYR A 119 -10.86 24.44 -2.21
N PHE A 120 -9.92 23.79 -2.91
CA PHE A 120 -10.12 22.45 -3.48
C PHE A 120 -10.17 21.32 -2.44
N PHE A 121 -9.75 21.58 -1.20
CA PHE A 121 -9.83 20.62 -0.10
C PHE A 121 -10.49 21.21 1.15
N LYS A 122 -11.08 22.41 1.05
CA LYS A 122 -11.62 23.15 2.21
C LYS A 122 -12.57 22.34 3.08
N ASN A 123 -13.36 21.43 2.50
CA ASN A 123 -14.39 20.67 3.22
C ASN A 123 -13.82 19.39 3.87
N VAL A 124 -12.56 19.05 3.61
CA VAL A 124 -11.86 17.89 4.19
C VAL A 124 -10.60 18.30 4.95
N TYR A 125 -10.26 19.59 4.97
CA TYR A 125 -9.08 20.12 5.63
C TYR A 125 -8.99 19.68 7.10
N ASP A 126 -10.07 19.84 7.86
CA ASP A 126 -10.10 19.46 9.28
C ASP A 126 -9.90 17.96 9.50
N ILE A 127 -10.20 17.11 8.51
CA ILE A 127 -9.90 15.68 8.58
C ILE A 127 -8.39 15.51 8.44
N PHE A 128 -7.82 16.01 7.34
CA PHE A 128 -6.41 15.80 7.00
C PHE A 128 -5.45 16.49 7.98
N SER A 129 -5.81 17.66 8.50
CA SER A 129 -4.97 18.40 9.45
C SER A 129 -4.89 17.76 10.83
N ASN A 130 -5.81 16.83 11.15
CA ASN A 130 -5.81 16.07 12.41
C ASN A 130 -5.10 14.71 12.29
N ASP A 131 -4.69 14.33 11.07
CA ASP A 131 -4.02 13.07 10.80
C ASP A 131 -2.50 13.23 10.90
N ASP A 132 -1.79 12.12 11.11
CA ASP A 132 -0.33 12.14 11.18
C ASP A 132 0.31 12.16 9.79
N TYR A 133 -0.38 11.63 8.78
CA TYR A 133 0.09 11.61 7.40
C TYR A 133 -1.03 11.35 6.38
N THR A 134 -1.17 12.23 5.40
CA THR A 134 -2.15 12.12 4.31
C THR A 134 -1.46 11.85 2.97
N LEU A 135 -1.90 10.81 2.25
CA LEU A 135 -1.38 10.44 0.93
C LEU A 135 -2.50 10.31 -0.13
N VAL A 136 -2.32 10.95 -1.28
CA VAL A 136 -3.30 10.93 -2.39
C VAL A 136 -2.64 10.54 -3.72
N ASN A 137 -3.41 10.16 -4.74
CA ASN A 137 -2.88 10.01 -6.10
C ASN A 137 -2.86 11.38 -6.80
N LEU A 138 -1.68 11.89 -7.16
CA LEU A 138 -1.53 13.08 -8.01
C LEU A 138 -1.46 12.64 -9.48
N GLU A 139 -2.63 12.63 -10.12
CA GLU A 139 -2.83 12.16 -11.50
C GLU A 139 -2.74 13.31 -12.50
N THR A 140 -1.77 14.19 -12.31
CA THR A 140 -1.50 15.31 -13.21
C THR A 140 -0.07 15.82 -12.99
N PRO A 141 0.74 15.98 -14.05
CA PRO A 141 2.02 16.64 -13.92
C PRO A 141 1.84 18.14 -13.62
N LEU A 142 2.68 18.65 -12.73
CA LEU A 142 2.78 20.06 -12.38
C LEU A 142 3.94 20.67 -13.19
N THR A 143 3.62 21.34 -14.29
CA THR A 143 4.64 21.72 -15.29
C THR A 143 4.18 22.88 -16.17
N ASP A 144 5.16 23.67 -16.65
CA ASP A 144 4.94 24.70 -17.67
C ASP A 144 5.30 24.21 -19.07
N ALA A 145 5.76 22.96 -19.21
CA ALA A 145 6.10 22.35 -20.48
C ALA A 145 4.93 22.44 -21.48
N THR A 146 5.26 22.73 -22.73
CA THR A 146 4.29 22.90 -23.81
C THR A 146 4.24 21.70 -24.76
N VAL A 147 5.27 20.85 -24.73
CA VAL A 147 5.39 19.67 -25.57
C VAL A 147 4.69 18.49 -24.90
N LYS A 148 3.62 17.99 -25.53
CA LYS A 148 2.89 16.79 -25.11
C LYS A 148 3.66 15.53 -25.50
N ALA A 149 3.60 14.50 -24.66
CA ALA A 149 4.11 13.19 -25.02
C ALA A 149 3.27 12.55 -26.13
N ASP A 150 3.92 11.80 -27.01
CA ASP A 150 3.23 10.93 -27.96
C ASP A 150 2.64 9.73 -27.18
N LYS A 151 1.29 9.68 -27.14
CA LYS A 151 0.53 8.59 -26.50
C LYS A 151 -0.09 7.66 -27.56
N GLY A 152 0.37 7.73 -28.81
CA GLY A 152 -0.13 6.94 -29.92
C GLY A 152 -1.46 7.47 -30.48
N SER A 153 -2.13 6.61 -31.26
CA SER A 153 -3.41 6.92 -31.90
C SER A 153 -4.60 6.59 -30.98
N GLY A 154 -5.65 7.40 -31.07
CA GLY A 154 -6.90 7.22 -30.31
C GLY A 154 -7.24 8.41 -29.41
N THR A 155 -8.23 8.21 -28.55
CA THR A 155 -8.63 9.22 -27.56
C THR A 155 -7.69 9.15 -26.36
N VAL A 156 -6.69 10.03 -26.37
CA VAL A 156 -5.74 10.21 -25.27
C VAL A 156 -5.92 11.57 -24.63
N TYR A 157 -5.68 11.68 -23.33
CA TYR A 157 -5.67 12.96 -22.62
C TYR A 157 -4.26 13.31 -22.14
N HIS A 158 -3.98 14.61 -22.12
CA HIS A 158 -2.75 15.24 -21.67
C HIS A 158 -3.11 16.27 -20.60
N PHE A 159 -3.22 15.81 -19.36
CA PHE A 159 -3.49 16.64 -18.21
C PHE A 159 -2.26 17.46 -17.83
N LYS A 160 -2.50 18.71 -17.42
CA LYS A 160 -1.47 19.59 -16.87
C LYS A 160 -2.04 20.53 -15.83
N GLY A 161 -1.29 20.71 -14.75
CA GLY A 161 -1.44 21.82 -13.81
C GLY A 161 -0.23 22.76 -13.88
N PRO A 162 -0.39 24.08 -13.72
CA PRO A 162 0.74 24.98 -13.47
C PRO A 162 1.52 24.53 -12.23
N LYS A 163 2.83 24.82 -12.18
CA LYS A 163 3.68 24.48 -11.02
C LYS A 163 3.11 25.01 -9.69
N ASP A 164 2.56 26.22 -9.71
CA ASP A 164 1.97 26.86 -8.53
C ASP A 164 0.76 26.12 -7.93
N TYR A 165 0.18 25.14 -8.64
CA TYR A 165 -0.87 24.28 -8.09
C TYR A 165 -0.35 23.33 -7.00
N ILE A 166 0.97 23.25 -6.79
CA ILE A 166 1.56 22.67 -5.58
C ILE A 166 0.97 23.29 -4.30
N ASN A 167 0.60 24.57 -4.34
CA ASN A 167 -0.01 25.26 -3.21
C ASN A 167 -1.41 24.72 -2.85
N ILE A 168 -2.08 24.03 -3.78
CA ILE A 168 -3.32 23.30 -3.48
C ILE A 168 -3.02 22.17 -2.50
N LEU A 169 -1.91 21.44 -2.67
CA LEU A 169 -1.51 20.35 -1.79
C LEU A 169 -1.00 20.88 -0.44
N THR A 170 -0.06 21.82 -0.46
CA THR A 170 0.60 22.32 0.76
C THR A 170 -0.32 23.10 1.69
N SER A 171 -1.36 23.75 1.15
CA SER A 171 -2.37 24.44 1.97
C SER A 171 -3.50 23.53 2.49
N SER A 172 -3.44 22.23 2.19
CA SER A 172 -4.53 21.28 2.43
C SER A 172 -4.12 20.09 3.32
N SER A 173 -2.98 20.18 4.02
CA SER A 173 -2.44 19.09 4.85
C SER A 173 -2.28 17.76 4.10
N ILE A 174 -1.80 17.83 2.85
CA ILE A 174 -1.38 16.66 2.09
C ILE A 174 0.13 16.52 2.24
N ASP A 175 0.57 15.43 2.86
CA ASP A 175 1.98 15.18 3.16
C ASP A 175 2.70 14.48 2.01
N GLY A 176 2.01 13.57 1.32
CA GLY A 176 2.58 12.78 0.24
C GLY A 176 1.65 12.52 -0.92
N VAL A 177 2.24 12.17 -2.07
CA VAL A 177 1.49 11.79 -3.27
C VAL A 177 2.05 10.55 -3.95
N SER A 178 1.19 9.73 -4.53
CA SER A 178 1.60 8.80 -5.59
C SER A 178 1.55 9.53 -6.93
N ILE A 179 2.64 9.46 -7.69
CA ILE A 179 2.70 9.94 -9.09
C ILE A 179 2.78 8.78 -10.09
N ALA A 180 2.77 7.52 -9.64
CA ALA A 180 2.77 6.35 -10.53
C ALA A 180 1.40 6.16 -11.16
N ASN A 181 1.13 6.87 -12.25
CA ASN A 181 -0.10 6.77 -13.02
C ASN A 181 0.15 6.99 -14.51
N ASN A 182 -0.85 6.68 -15.33
CA ASN A 182 -0.83 6.82 -16.78
C ASN A 182 -0.64 8.28 -17.27
N HIS A 183 -0.79 9.27 -16.38
CA HIS A 183 -0.66 10.70 -16.69
C HIS A 183 0.67 11.31 -16.26
N MET A 184 1.50 10.57 -15.51
CA MET A 184 2.83 10.99 -15.04
C MET A 184 3.72 11.57 -16.14
N ASN A 185 3.59 11.06 -17.37
CA ASN A 185 4.40 11.42 -18.52
C ASN A 185 3.65 12.21 -19.60
N ASP A 186 2.50 12.82 -19.31
CA ASP A 186 1.70 13.52 -20.33
C ASP A 186 2.46 14.65 -21.04
N TYR A 187 3.45 15.25 -20.37
CA TYR A 187 4.35 16.27 -20.94
C TYR A 187 5.80 15.77 -21.02
N GLY A 188 5.94 14.46 -21.19
CA GLY A 188 7.21 13.76 -21.37
C GLY A 188 8.16 13.93 -20.18
N LYS A 189 9.45 13.76 -20.46
CA LYS A 189 10.51 13.83 -19.45
C LYS A 189 10.54 15.19 -18.73
N GLN A 190 10.30 16.28 -19.45
CA GLN A 190 10.27 17.62 -18.86
C GLN A 190 9.12 17.75 -17.85
N GLY A 191 7.92 17.28 -18.19
CA GLY A 191 6.78 17.31 -17.27
C GLY A 191 7.02 16.50 -15.99
N LEU A 192 7.63 15.32 -16.10
CA LEU A 192 8.03 14.51 -14.95
C LEU A 192 9.09 15.22 -14.10
N THR A 193 10.16 15.74 -14.71
CA THR A 193 11.22 16.48 -14.00
C THR A 193 10.66 17.69 -13.27
N ASP A 194 9.85 18.51 -13.95
CA ASP A 194 9.19 19.67 -13.36
C ASP A 194 8.34 19.29 -12.16
N THR A 195 7.57 18.20 -12.26
CA THR A 195 6.70 17.71 -11.17
C THR A 195 7.52 17.28 -9.97
N VAL A 196 8.57 16.47 -10.18
CA VAL A 196 9.47 15.98 -9.13
C VAL A 196 10.19 17.13 -8.42
N GLU A 197 10.72 18.09 -9.17
CA GLU A 197 11.40 19.27 -8.61
C GLU A 197 10.42 20.15 -7.81
N THR A 198 9.19 20.31 -8.31
CA THR A 198 8.14 21.08 -7.65
C THR A 198 7.72 20.43 -6.32
N LEU A 199 7.48 19.12 -6.31
CA LEU A 199 7.15 18.36 -5.08
C LEU A 199 8.28 18.43 -4.06
N SER A 200 9.52 18.13 -4.50
CA SER A 200 10.71 18.12 -3.63
C SER A 200 10.97 19.50 -3.00
N SER A 201 10.90 20.57 -3.79
CA SER A 201 11.17 21.93 -3.31
C SER A 201 10.14 22.43 -2.30
N ASN A 202 8.93 21.86 -2.32
CA ASN A 202 7.82 22.21 -1.43
C ASN A 202 7.61 21.19 -0.31
N LYS A 203 8.52 20.21 -0.16
CA LYS A 203 8.48 19.17 0.89
C LYS A 203 7.19 18.34 0.89
N VAL A 204 6.63 18.09 -0.29
CA VAL A 204 5.58 17.08 -0.47
C VAL A 204 6.28 15.79 -0.86
N ASP A 205 6.15 14.77 -0.03
CA ASP A 205 6.75 13.45 -0.27
C ASP A 205 6.10 12.80 -1.51
N PHE A 206 6.83 11.96 -2.25
CA PHE A 206 6.25 11.31 -3.42
C PHE A 206 6.80 9.91 -3.69
N CYS A 207 5.92 8.99 -4.05
CA CYS A 207 6.27 7.66 -4.57
C CYS A 207 5.81 7.52 -6.02
N GLY A 208 6.44 6.63 -6.76
CA GLY A 208 6.14 6.40 -8.15
C GLY A 208 7.09 5.41 -8.80
N LYS A 209 7.10 5.34 -10.13
CA LYS A 209 8.08 4.52 -10.85
C LYS A 209 9.49 5.02 -10.53
N ASN A 210 10.27 4.21 -9.80
CA ASN A 210 11.62 4.52 -9.28
C ASN A 210 11.68 5.57 -8.17
N TYR A 211 10.54 5.95 -7.58
CA TYR A 211 10.48 6.88 -6.45
C TYR A 211 9.79 6.19 -5.28
N LYS A 212 10.37 6.29 -4.09
CA LYS A 212 9.88 5.67 -2.86
C LYS A 212 9.73 6.76 -1.80
N ILE A 213 8.71 6.65 -0.96
CA ILE A 213 8.65 7.46 0.26
C ILE A 213 9.11 6.59 1.41
N GLU A 214 10.26 6.94 1.97
CA GLU A 214 10.74 6.42 3.25
C GLU A 214 10.48 7.48 4.32
N LYS A 215 9.61 7.18 5.28
CA LYS A 215 9.18 8.14 6.30
C LYS A 215 9.21 7.54 7.69
N GLU A 216 9.68 8.30 8.66
CA GLU A 216 9.50 7.96 10.07
C GLU A 216 8.39 8.83 10.67
N ILE A 217 7.36 8.21 11.22
CA ILE A 217 6.21 8.87 11.85
C ILE A 217 6.10 8.31 13.26
N LYS A 218 6.20 9.16 14.28
CA LYS A 218 6.19 8.76 15.70
C LYS A 218 7.12 7.56 16.00
N GLY A 219 8.35 7.61 15.48
CA GLY A 219 9.36 6.54 15.68
C GLY A 219 9.10 5.24 14.89
N THR A 220 8.05 5.19 14.07
CA THR A 220 7.72 4.02 13.22
C THR A 220 8.12 4.31 11.78
N LYS A 221 8.82 3.36 11.14
CA LYS A 221 9.25 3.48 9.74
C LYS A 221 8.16 3.01 8.80
N PHE A 222 7.91 3.80 7.76
CA PHE A 222 6.99 3.50 6.67
C PHE A 222 7.73 3.55 5.33
N LEU A 223 7.36 2.63 4.46
CA LEU A 223 7.75 2.63 3.05
C LEU A 223 6.50 2.64 2.18
N PHE A 224 6.25 3.75 1.49
CA PHE A 224 5.20 3.83 0.48
C PHE A 224 5.80 3.65 -0.91
N LEU A 225 5.18 2.76 -1.69
CA LEU A 225 5.62 2.35 -3.03
C LEU A 225 4.56 2.73 -4.06
N GLY A 226 4.94 3.15 -5.27
CA GLY A 226 4.00 3.55 -6.31
C GLY A 226 4.18 2.73 -7.60
N TYR A 227 3.10 2.13 -8.11
CA TYR A 227 3.15 1.28 -9.30
C TYR A 227 2.00 1.52 -10.30
N GLU A 228 2.33 1.42 -11.58
CA GLU A 228 1.35 1.23 -12.64
C GLU A 228 1.04 -0.27 -12.81
N GLY A 229 -0.19 -0.69 -12.52
CA GLY A 229 -0.60 -2.09 -12.42
C GLY A 229 -1.31 -2.64 -13.66
N TRP A 230 -0.74 -2.46 -14.85
CA TRP A 230 -1.40 -2.83 -16.12
C TRP A 230 -1.36 -4.32 -16.47
N SER A 231 -0.43 -5.08 -15.91
CA SER A 231 -0.28 -6.52 -16.19
C SER A 231 0.40 -7.27 -15.05
N PHE A 232 0.09 -8.56 -14.90
CA PHE A 232 0.72 -9.44 -13.90
C PHE A 232 1.94 -10.15 -14.49
N ASN A 233 2.93 -9.38 -14.96
CA ASN A 233 4.13 -9.90 -15.60
C ASN A 233 5.30 -10.08 -14.61
N ASN A 234 6.33 -10.85 -15.00
CA ASN A 234 7.46 -11.15 -14.11
C ASN A 234 8.33 -9.93 -13.78
N GLU A 235 8.42 -8.94 -14.66
CA GLU A 235 9.22 -7.74 -14.41
C GLU A 235 8.63 -6.93 -13.25
N LEU A 236 7.34 -6.60 -13.33
CA LEU A 236 6.64 -5.88 -12.28
C LEU A 236 6.60 -6.69 -10.97
N LYS A 237 6.36 -8.00 -11.05
CA LYS A 237 6.39 -8.87 -9.85
C LYS A 237 7.75 -8.88 -9.17
N ASN A 238 8.84 -8.97 -9.93
CA ASN A 238 10.19 -8.95 -9.38
C ASN A 238 10.49 -7.59 -8.73
N GLN A 239 10.05 -6.49 -9.35
CA GLN A 239 10.18 -5.16 -8.78
C GLN A 239 9.44 -5.05 -7.43
N ILE A 240 8.15 -5.41 -7.42
CA ILE A 240 7.30 -5.40 -6.21
C ILE A 240 7.94 -6.26 -5.10
N SER A 241 8.35 -7.48 -5.43
CA SER A 241 8.96 -8.41 -4.47
C SER A 241 10.25 -7.84 -3.86
N ASN A 242 11.13 -7.27 -4.69
CA ASN A 242 12.38 -6.69 -4.23
C ASN A 242 12.14 -5.47 -3.33
N ASP A 243 11.28 -4.55 -3.77
CA ASP A 243 10.98 -3.32 -3.02
C ASP A 243 10.31 -3.62 -1.67
N ILE A 244 9.36 -4.56 -1.63
CA ILE A 244 8.72 -4.97 -0.38
C ILE A 244 9.73 -5.61 0.56
N LYS A 245 10.53 -6.57 0.08
CA LYS A 245 11.55 -7.23 0.91
C LYS A 245 12.57 -6.25 1.46
N GLU A 246 13.01 -5.29 0.66
CA GLU A 246 13.89 -4.20 1.12
C GLU A 246 13.25 -3.42 2.28
N GLY A 247 12.00 -2.98 2.13
CA GLY A 247 11.28 -2.27 3.19
C GLY A 247 11.11 -3.09 4.46
N LYS A 248 10.72 -4.37 4.33
CA LYS A 248 10.56 -5.27 5.48
C LYS A 248 11.88 -5.55 6.19
N ASN A 249 12.98 -5.73 5.45
CA ASN A 249 14.31 -5.90 6.04
C ASN A 249 14.79 -4.65 6.81
N ASN A 250 14.33 -3.47 6.40
CA ASN A 250 14.61 -2.20 7.09
C ASN A 250 13.67 -1.93 8.28
N GLY A 251 12.77 -2.88 8.62
CA GLY A 251 11.81 -2.76 9.70
C GLY A 251 10.62 -1.83 9.39
N SER A 252 10.35 -1.57 8.11
CA SER A 252 9.27 -0.67 7.71
C SER A 252 7.91 -1.38 7.65
N ILE A 253 6.86 -0.61 7.91
CA ILE A 253 5.50 -0.90 7.48
C ILE A 253 5.42 -0.55 5.99
N VAL A 254 5.10 -1.53 5.14
CA VAL A 254 5.19 -1.37 3.68
C VAL A 254 3.81 -1.28 3.06
N ILE A 255 3.54 -0.20 2.33
CA ILE A 255 2.23 0.11 1.74
C ILE A 255 2.40 0.42 0.24
N PRO A 256 2.16 -0.57 -0.64
CA PRO A 256 2.05 -0.33 -2.08
C PRO A 256 0.79 0.45 -2.45
N TYR A 257 0.95 1.44 -3.30
CA TYR A 257 -0.09 2.21 -3.97
C TYR A 257 -0.07 1.91 -5.46
N PHE A 258 -1.17 1.37 -5.99
CA PHE A 258 -1.29 1.01 -7.39
C PHE A 258 -2.26 1.90 -8.14
N HIS A 259 -1.90 2.22 -9.37
CA HIS A 259 -2.77 2.83 -10.36
C HIS A 259 -3.05 1.78 -11.45
N TRP A 260 -4.28 1.26 -11.51
CA TRP A 260 -4.58 0.00 -12.19
C TRP A 260 -6.05 -0.22 -12.57
N GLY A 261 -6.33 -1.31 -13.29
CA GLY A 261 -7.71 -1.66 -13.64
C GLY A 261 -8.20 -0.94 -14.88
N ILE A 262 -9.52 -0.81 -15.00
CA ILE A 262 -10.19 -0.31 -16.19
C ILE A 262 -11.13 0.81 -15.78
N GLU A 263 -11.03 1.96 -16.44
CA GLU A 263 -11.89 3.11 -16.21
C GLU A 263 -13.38 2.73 -16.19
N LYS A 264 -14.09 3.20 -15.17
CA LYS A 264 -15.54 3.02 -14.94
C LYS A 264 -15.98 1.57 -14.71
N GLN A 265 -15.05 0.65 -14.53
CA GLN A 265 -15.38 -0.71 -14.11
C GLN A 265 -15.53 -0.75 -12.58
N TYR A 266 -16.72 -1.12 -12.10
CA TYR A 266 -17.04 -1.13 -10.66
C TYR A 266 -16.56 -2.38 -9.91
N GLN A 267 -15.97 -3.34 -10.61
CA GLN A 267 -15.40 -4.57 -10.02
C GLN A 267 -13.93 -4.67 -10.39
N PRO A 268 -13.04 -4.98 -9.42
CA PRO A 268 -11.65 -5.25 -9.76
C PRO A 268 -11.57 -6.47 -10.66
N TYR A 269 -10.73 -6.40 -11.69
CA TYR A 269 -10.44 -7.54 -12.56
C TYR A 269 -9.21 -8.34 -12.09
N ASP A 270 -8.95 -9.48 -12.74
CA ASP A 270 -7.94 -10.44 -12.30
C ASP A 270 -6.54 -9.86 -12.11
N VAL A 271 -6.10 -8.89 -12.92
CA VAL A 271 -4.75 -8.31 -12.75
C VAL A 271 -4.66 -7.47 -11.47
N GLN A 272 -5.70 -6.69 -11.15
CA GLN A 272 -5.77 -5.96 -9.87
C GLN A 272 -5.69 -6.93 -8.70
N ILE A 273 -6.52 -7.98 -8.72
CA ILE A 273 -6.60 -8.97 -7.66
C ILE A 273 -5.26 -9.69 -7.48
N ASN A 274 -4.69 -10.20 -8.58
CA ASN A 274 -3.42 -10.93 -8.54
C ASN A 274 -2.24 -10.07 -8.09
N LEU A 275 -2.16 -8.79 -8.49
CA LEU A 275 -1.12 -7.89 -8.02
C LEU A 275 -1.28 -7.58 -6.53
N ALA A 276 -2.49 -7.29 -6.07
CA ALA A 276 -2.75 -6.99 -4.66
C ALA A 276 -2.44 -8.19 -3.75
N HIS A 277 -2.93 -9.38 -4.11
CA HIS A 277 -2.66 -10.62 -3.37
C HIS A 277 -1.16 -10.94 -3.37
N PHE A 278 -0.50 -10.84 -4.53
CA PHE A 278 0.94 -11.03 -4.63
C PHE A 278 1.73 -10.05 -3.74
N SER A 279 1.34 -8.77 -3.68
CA SER A 279 1.99 -7.80 -2.79
C SER A 279 1.85 -8.17 -1.31
N ILE A 280 0.65 -8.60 -0.88
CA ILE A 280 0.45 -9.08 0.50
C ILE A 280 1.27 -10.34 0.77
N ASP A 281 1.29 -11.30 -0.16
CA ASP A 281 2.05 -12.55 -0.03
C ASP A 281 3.57 -12.32 0.01
N GLU A 282 4.07 -11.26 -0.63
CA GLU A 282 5.48 -10.82 -0.54
C GLU A 282 5.80 -10.02 0.74
N GLY A 283 4.79 -9.68 1.55
CA GLY A 283 4.96 -9.09 2.88
C GLY A 283 4.48 -7.65 3.04
N ALA A 284 3.72 -7.08 2.09
CA ALA A 284 3.08 -5.78 2.29
C ALA A 284 2.06 -5.82 3.43
N ASP A 285 1.91 -4.70 4.13
CA ASP A 285 1.03 -4.57 5.30
C ASP A 285 -0.37 -4.06 4.94
N MET A 286 -0.50 -3.39 3.81
CA MET A 286 -1.76 -2.91 3.24
C MET A 286 -1.53 -2.56 1.77
N VAL A 287 -2.56 -2.65 0.95
CA VAL A 287 -2.50 -2.23 -0.46
C VAL A 287 -3.57 -1.19 -0.75
N ILE A 288 -3.19 -0.10 -1.41
CA ILE A 288 -4.08 0.97 -1.84
C ILE A 288 -4.11 1.02 -3.37
N GLY A 289 -5.27 1.32 -3.94
CA GLY A 289 -5.52 1.32 -5.37
C GLY A 289 -6.31 2.55 -5.84
N SER A 290 -6.07 2.96 -7.08
CA SER A 290 -6.78 4.03 -7.79
C SER A 290 -6.78 3.78 -9.31
N HIS A 291 -7.28 4.72 -10.12
CA HIS A 291 -7.46 4.70 -11.60
C HIS A 291 -8.87 4.39 -12.14
N PRO A 292 -9.66 3.44 -11.61
CA PRO A 292 -10.97 3.15 -12.19
C PRO A 292 -11.91 4.36 -12.24
N HIS A 293 -11.59 5.47 -11.55
CA HIS A 293 -12.37 6.71 -11.45
C HIS A 293 -13.78 6.50 -10.85
N VAL A 294 -14.00 5.31 -10.28
CA VAL A 294 -15.17 4.89 -9.51
C VAL A 294 -14.68 4.11 -8.31
N ILE A 295 -15.47 4.09 -7.24
CA ILE A 295 -15.18 3.24 -6.09
C ILE A 295 -15.21 1.77 -6.49
N GLN A 296 -14.30 0.98 -5.94
CA GLN A 296 -14.33 -0.48 -6.02
C GLN A 296 -14.33 -1.08 -4.61
N SER A 297 -14.34 -2.41 -4.53
CA SER A 297 -14.35 -3.15 -3.27
C SER A 297 -13.12 -2.89 -2.42
N LEU A 298 -13.29 -3.10 -1.13
CA LEU A 298 -12.22 -3.37 -0.19
C LEU A 298 -12.20 -4.88 0.07
N GLU A 299 -11.06 -5.42 0.49
CA GLU A 299 -10.91 -6.83 0.76
C GLU A 299 -10.06 -7.05 2.02
N ASN A 300 -10.48 -8.00 2.85
CA ASN A 300 -9.58 -8.69 3.77
C ASN A 300 -8.97 -9.91 3.07
N TYR A 301 -7.66 -9.85 2.81
CA TYR A 301 -6.87 -10.96 2.30
C TYR A 301 -5.72 -11.23 3.28
N ASN A 302 -5.67 -12.45 3.84
CA ASN A 302 -4.67 -12.84 4.84
C ASN A 302 -4.54 -11.85 6.02
N ASN A 303 -5.67 -11.34 6.52
CA ASN A 303 -5.76 -10.35 7.61
C ASN A 303 -5.09 -9.00 7.30
N LYS A 304 -4.94 -8.69 6.00
CA LYS A 304 -4.42 -7.40 5.51
C LYS A 304 -5.47 -6.72 4.64
N LEU A 305 -5.51 -5.39 4.73
CA LEU A 305 -6.49 -4.59 4.01
C LEU A 305 -6.01 -4.33 2.58
N ILE A 306 -6.88 -4.56 1.62
CA ILE A 306 -6.71 -4.15 0.23
C ILE A 306 -7.84 -3.20 -0.13
N VAL A 307 -7.51 -2.07 -0.74
CA VAL A 307 -8.48 -1.13 -1.31
C VAL A 307 -8.24 -1.05 -2.81
N TYR A 308 -9.19 -1.52 -3.63
CA TYR A 308 -8.98 -1.61 -5.07
C TYR A 308 -9.12 -0.27 -5.80
N SER A 309 -10.03 0.59 -5.36
CA SER A 309 -10.17 1.94 -5.89
C SER A 309 -10.95 2.83 -4.92
N LEU A 310 -10.34 3.98 -4.59
CA LEU A 310 -10.98 5.07 -3.85
C LEU A 310 -11.91 5.93 -4.73
N GLY A 311 -11.79 5.80 -6.06
CA GLY A 311 -12.47 6.66 -7.04
C GLY A 311 -11.78 8.01 -7.23
N ASN A 312 -12.47 8.94 -7.89
CA ASN A 312 -12.01 10.32 -8.03
C ASN A 312 -12.01 11.05 -6.68
N PHE A 313 -11.18 12.07 -6.49
CA PHE A 313 -11.24 12.96 -5.33
C PHE A 313 -11.31 14.43 -5.77
N SER A 314 -10.21 15.18 -5.79
CA SER A 314 -10.17 16.52 -6.43
C SER A 314 -9.82 16.38 -7.91
N PHE A 315 -10.81 16.04 -8.75
CA PHE A 315 -10.57 15.53 -10.11
C PHE A 315 -10.95 16.53 -11.22
N GLY A 316 -9.95 17.18 -11.81
CA GLY A 316 -10.06 18.12 -12.94
C GLY A 316 -10.44 17.50 -14.30
N GLY A 317 -10.50 16.17 -14.41
CA GLY A 317 -10.74 15.48 -15.70
C GLY A 317 -12.19 15.47 -16.18
N ASN A 318 -13.15 15.97 -15.40
CA ASN A 318 -14.55 16.03 -15.79
C ASN A 318 -15.29 17.17 -15.11
N PHE A 319 -16.03 17.99 -15.88
CA PHE A 319 -16.82 19.12 -15.36
C PHE A 319 -18.05 18.68 -14.56
N ASN A 320 -18.60 17.49 -14.82
CA ASN A 320 -19.75 16.94 -14.09
C ASN A 320 -19.87 15.41 -14.33
N PRO A 321 -19.06 14.58 -13.65
CA PRO A 321 -19.18 13.14 -13.80
C PRO A 321 -20.51 12.64 -13.24
N SER A 322 -21.08 11.62 -13.88
CA SER A 322 -22.34 11.00 -13.45
C SER A 322 -22.22 10.23 -12.14
N ASP A 323 -21.02 9.72 -11.84
CA ASP A 323 -20.67 9.18 -10.53
C ASP A 323 -19.75 10.16 -9.80
N LYS A 324 -20.22 10.67 -8.67
CA LYS A 324 -19.46 11.58 -7.80
C LYS A 324 -19.01 10.91 -6.51
N ARG A 325 -19.33 9.63 -6.33
CA ARG A 325 -19.02 8.92 -5.08
C ARG A 325 -17.53 8.68 -4.98
N THR A 326 -17.02 8.91 -3.79
CA THR A 326 -15.64 8.66 -3.38
C THR A 326 -15.65 8.38 -1.88
N PHE A 327 -14.51 8.06 -1.32
CA PHE A 327 -14.39 7.97 0.13
C PHE A 327 -12.96 8.25 0.58
N ILE A 328 -12.84 8.67 1.82
CA ILE A 328 -11.57 8.81 2.52
C ILE A 328 -11.39 7.55 3.35
N LEU A 329 -10.25 6.88 3.19
CA LEU A 329 -9.82 5.80 4.06
C LEU A 329 -8.93 6.39 5.14
N GLN A 330 -9.31 6.22 6.41
CA GLN A 330 -8.40 6.51 7.53
C GLN A 330 -8.01 5.21 8.20
N THR A 331 -6.71 5.00 8.42
CA THR A 331 -6.18 3.84 9.14
C THR A 331 -5.47 4.28 10.42
N ASN A 332 -5.82 3.63 11.52
CA ASN A 332 -5.11 3.77 12.79
C ASN A 332 -4.13 2.60 12.90
N ILE A 333 -2.86 2.91 12.70
CA ILE A 333 -1.73 1.99 12.79
C ILE A 333 -1.26 1.97 14.24
N LYS A 334 -1.45 0.82 14.89
CA LYS A 334 -0.96 0.58 16.24
C LYS A 334 0.40 -0.09 16.17
N THR A 335 1.35 0.43 16.93
CA THR A 335 2.70 -0.14 16.98
C THR A 335 3.17 -0.42 18.40
N LEU A 336 4.08 -1.38 18.52
CA LEU A 336 4.81 -1.70 19.73
C LEU A 336 6.30 -1.66 19.41
N ASN A 337 7.03 -0.75 20.04
CA ASN A 337 8.46 -0.52 19.81
C ASN A 337 8.79 -0.29 18.32
N GLY A 338 7.90 0.44 17.62
CA GLY A 338 8.03 0.74 16.19
C GLY A 338 7.65 -0.41 15.24
N ALA A 339 7.32 -1.60 15.75
CA ALA A 339 6.81 -2.71 14.93
C ALA A 339 5.28 -2.68 14.85
N LEU A 340 4.72 -3.06 13.69
CA LEU A 340 3.27 -3.14 13.49
C LEU A 340 2.64 -4.16 14.44
N ASP A 341 1.65 -3.70 15.22
CA ASP A 341 0.82 -4.54 16.10
C ASP A 341 -0.55 -4.78 15.45
N ALA A 342 -1.24 -3.72 15.04
CA ALA A 342 -2.55 -3.82 14.39
C ALA A 342 -2.82 -2.68 13.41
N ILE A 343 -3.65 -2.95 12.40
CA ILE A 343 -4.21 -1.95 11.50
C ILE A 343 -5.72 -1.92 11.70
N ASN A 344 -6.21 -0.81 12.23
CA ASN A 344 -7.63 -0.51 12.24
C ASN A 344 -7.96 0.44 11.08
N TYR A 345 -9.16 0.38 10.54
CA TYR A 345 -9.59 1.26 9.47
C TYR A 345 -11.01 1.77 9.70
N LYS A 346 -11.31 2.92 9.11
CA LYS A 346 -12.66 3.43 8.92
C LYS A 346 -12.76 4.10 7.56
N VAL A 347 -13.99 4.24 7.08
CA VAL A 347 -14.31 4.88 5.81
C VAL A 347 -15.18 6.09 6.06
N ILE A 348 -14.79 7.24 5.52
CA ILE A 348 -15.61 8.44 5.49
C ILE A 348 -16.19 8.59 4.08
N PRO A 349 -17.48 8.28 3.87
CA PRO A 349 -18.18 8.53 2.62
C PRO A 349 -18.03 9.98 2.17
N ALA A 350 -17.70 10.22 0.91
CA ALA A 350 -17.55 11.55 0.36
C ALA A 350 -18.09 11.65 -1.07
N SER A 351 -18.38 12.87 -1.48
CA SER A 351 -18.62 13.25 -2.87
C SER A 351 -17.41 14.03 -3.37
N ILE A 352 -17.02 13.89 -4.63
CA ILE A 352 -15.96 14.72 -5.24
C ILE A 352 -16.32 16.21 -5.34
N SER A 353 -17.59 16.54 -5.09
CA SER A 353 -18.13 17.89 -5.20
C SER A 353 -19.06 18.22 -4.05
N SER A 354 -19.09 19.49 -3.65
CA SER A 354 -20.00 20.00 -2.63
C SER A 354 -21.42 20.25 -3.14
N VAL A 355 -21.65 20.10 -4.45
CA VAL A 355 -22.95 20.31 -5.11
C VAL A 355 -23.29 19.22 -6.13
N ASP A 356 -24.58 18.96 -6.32
CA ASP A 356 -25.04 17.82 -7.15
C ASP A 356 -25.07 18.11 -8.66
N TYR A 357 -25.11 19.37 -9.08
CA TYR A 357 -25.34 19.75 -10.49
C TYR A 357 -24.07 20.00 -11.32
N LYS A 358 -22.89 20.04 -10.69
CA LYS A 358 -21.58 20.19 -11.35
C LYS A 358 -20.47 19.55 -10.53
N ASN A 359 -19.27 19.44 -11.08
CA ASN A 359 -18.05 19.23 -10.32
C ASN A 359 -17.47 20.59 -9.96
N ASP A 360 -17.51 20.93 -8.68
CA ASP A 360 -16.86 22.13 -8.14
C ASP A 360 -15.48 21.83 -7.56
N TYR A 361 -14.98 20.60 -7.74
CA TYR A 361 -13.64 20.14 -7.36
C TYR A 361 -13.32 20.27 -5.86
N ALA A 362 -14.34 20.33 -5.01
CA ALA A 362 -14.19 20.38 -3.56
C ALA A 362 -14.78 19.10 -2.94
N PRO A 363 -13.97 18.05 -2.72
CA PRO A 363 -14.42 16.83 -2.08
C PRO A 363 -15.08 17.13 -0.75
N THR A 364 -16.23 16.52 -0.49
CA THR A 364 -17.12 16.87 0.62
C THR A 364 -17.63 15.60 1.30
N PRO A 365 -17.40 15.42 2.62
CA PRO A 365 -17.98 14.29 3.36
C PRO A 365 -19.50 14.24 3.23
N MET A 366 -20.04 13.06 2.97
CA MET A 366 -21.47 12.83 2.90
C MET A 366 -22.08 12.71 4.30
N THR A 367 -23.34 13.13 4.42
CA THR A 367 -24.13 13.02 5.66
C THR A 367 -25.47 12.35 5.36
N GLY A 368 -26.23 12.00 6.42
CA GLY A 368 -27.58 11.44 6.31
C GLY A 368 -27.66 10.18 5.44
N ASP A 369 -28.71 10.10 4.62
CA ASP A 369 -28.99 8.93 3.79
C ASP A 369 -27.90 8.63 2.77
N ASN A 370 -27.25 9.66 2.20
CA ASN A 370 -26.19 9.50 1.22
C ASN A 370 -24.99 8.76 1.83
N LYS A 371 -24.62 9.10 3.07
CA LYS A 371 -23.57 8.41 3.84
C LYS A 371 -23.92 6.94 4.03
N VAL A 372 -25.13 6.65 4.50
CA VAL A 372 -25.61 5.29 4.78
C VAL A 372 -25.64 4.45 3.49
N GLN A 373 -26.14 5.01 2.40
CA GLN A 373 -26.20 4.34 1.10
C GLN A 373 -24.80 3.98 0.58
N LEU A 374 -23.82 4.88 0.72
CA LEU A 374 -22.47 4.60 0.26
C LEU A 374 -21.77 3.54 1.13
N LEU A 375 -21.91 3.58 2.46
CA LEU A 375 -21.40 2.52 3.34
C LEU A 375 -22.02 1.15 3.02
N ASN A 376 -23.34 1.10 2.80
CA ASN A 376 -24.02 -0.14 2.40
C ASN A 376 -23.53 -0.65 1.04
N LYS A 377 -23.30 0.26 0.09
CA LYS A 377 -22.75 -0.09 -1.21
C LYS A 377 -21.34 -0.68 -1.07
N LEU A 378 -20.46 -0.06 -0.29
CA LEU A 378 -19.11 -0.56 -0.05
C LEU A 378 -19.12 -1.93 0.63
N ASN A 379 -19.96 -2.13 1.66
CA ASN A 379 -20.12 -3.44 2.30
C ASN A 379 -20.62 -4.50 1.31
N SER A 380 -21.58 -4.17 0.44
CA SER A 380 -22.05 -5.08 -0.60
C SER A 380 -20.97 -5.42 -1.64
N LEU A 381 -20.05 -4.50 -1.92
CA LEU A 381 -18.91 -4.74 -2.80
C LEU A 381 -17.81 -5.58 -2.13
N SER A 382 -17.78 -5.61 -0.79
CA SER A 382 -16.63 -6.06 0.00
C SER A 382 -16.99 -7.22 0.95
N PRO A 383 -17.43 -8.38 0.42
CA PRO A 383 -17.99 -9.46 1.23
C PRO A 383 -17.00 -10.02 2.26
N SER A 384 -15.69 -10.03 2.00
CA SER A 384 -14.67 -10.53 2.94
C SER A 384 -14.55 -9.69 4.23
N LEU A 385 -15.06 -8.46 4.23
CA LEU A 385 -15.12 -7.59 5.41
C LEU A 385 -16.38 -7.80 6.26
N ASN A 386 -17.27 -8.73 5.90
CA ASN A 386 -18.40 -9.16 6.72
C ASN A 386 -19.26 -8.01 7.29
N GLY A 387 -19.52 -6.97 6.48
CA GLY A 387 -20.34 -5.83 6.89
C GLY A 387 -19.63 -4.81 7.79
N LYS A 388 -18.30 -4.88 7.93
CA LYS A 388 -17.50 -4.04 8.85
C LYS A 388 -16.90 -2.79 8.18
N ILE A 389 -17.49 -2.30 7.08
CA ILE A 389 -17.15 -0.96 6.55
C ILE A 389 -18.10 0.06 7.18
N SER A 390 -17.55 0.94 8.02
CA SER A 390 -18.28 2.00 8.72
C SER A 390 -17.41 3.26 8.86
N ASP A 391 -17.99 4.34 9.37
CA ASP A 391 -17.27 5.55 9.75
C ASP A 391 -16.68 5.51 11.18
N GLU A 392 -16.73 4.33 11.82
CA GLU A 392 -16.04 4.03 13.06
C GLU A 392 -14.85 3.09 12.82
N PHE A 393 -13.82 3.18 13.66
CA PHE A 393 -12.64 2.33 13.53
C PHE A 393 -12.97 0.87 13.84
N PHE A 394 -12.60 0.00 12.91
CA PHE A 394 -12.72 -1.44 13.03
C PHE A 394 -11.36 -2.12 12.86
N SER A 395 -11.12 -3.22 13.58
CA SER A 395 -9.86 -3.97 13.55
C SER A 395 -9.92 -5.16 12.61
N MET A 396 -8.95 -5.28 11.70
CA MET A 396 -8.79 -6.48 10.88
C MET A 396 -8.46 -7.66 11.81
N GLN A 397 -9.43 -8.55 12.04
CA GLN A 397 -9.31 -9.70 12.94
C GLN A 397 -8.23 -10.68 12.50
#